data_AF-A0A0F8WDS4-F1
#
_entry.id   AF-A0A0F8WDS4-F1
#
_cell.length_a   1.000
_cell.length_b   1.000
_cell.length_c   1.000
_cell.angle_alpha   90.00
_cell.angle_beta   90.00
_cell.angle_gamma   90.00
#
_symmetry.space_group_name_H-M   'P 1'
#
loop_
_entity.id
_entity.type
_entity.pdbx_description
1 polymer ?
#
loop_
_entity_poly.entity_id
_entity_poly.type
_entity_poly.pdbx_seq_one_letter_code
_entity_poly.pdbx_strand_id
1 'polypeptide(L)'
;MPHGKDIAINLGDTDVSAFLNANAVTVNNELADVSAYQDEDRNFLGGLITGAVTLGGHFDVAAGAIDEELTNSLKTATLLSVAYGPALSDRWVGMSIQASNYTQQPPVGDVVVVNYTAQAEKGGVSRGTVLHPLANVESSAGEETKVDQGAATARGAVGFIHLVAFTGTDITVLIEDGATEGGAFNTLVAFAQLTGIGKERVAVAAAADTPNRWLKVSFAG
;
A
#
# COMPACT_ATOMS: atom_id res chain seq x y z
N MET A 1 -15.87 11.21 -7.59
CA MET A 1 -15.54 10.52 -6.32
C MET A 1 -15.57 9.03 -6.61
N PRO A 2 -14.54 8.26 -6.20
CA PRO A 2 -14.52 6.82 -6.42
C PRO A 2 -15.65 6.15 -5.62
N HIS A 3 -16.28 5.12 -6.19
CA HIS A 3 -17.26 4.31 -5.48
C HIS A 3 -16.57 3.21 -4.69
N GLY A 4 -17.16 2.75 -3.59
CA GLY A 4 -16.60 1.67 -2.77
C GLY A 4 -16.33 0.38 -3.55
N LYS A 5 -17.07 0.12 -4.63
CA LYS A 5 -16.86 -1.02 -5.55
C LYS A 5 -15.54 -0.98 -6.31
N ASP A 6 -14.91 0.20 -6.40
CA ASP A 6 -13.66 0.41 -7.12
C ASP A 6 -12.46 0.40 -6.15
N ILE A 7 -12.64 -0.08 -4.91
CA ILE A 7 -11.55 -0.22 -3.95
C ILE A 7 -10.89 -1.58 -4.15
N ALA A 8 -9.56 -1.58 -4.29
CA ALA A 8 -8.75 -2.79 -4.28
C ALA A 8 -7.87 -2.83 -3.03
N ILE A 9 -7.83 -3.98 -2.35
CA ILE A 9 -7.10 -4.20 -1.11
C ILE A 9 -6.24 -5.44 -1.27
N ASN A 10 -4.92 -5.24 -1.21
CA ASN A 10 -3.94 -6.31 -1.27
C ASN A 10 -3.32 -6.53 0.10
N LEU A 11 -3.32 -7.78 0.56
CA LEU A 11 -2.70 -8.22 1.80
C LEU A 11 -1.58 -9.21 1.46
N GLY A 12 -0.34 -8.80 1.68
CA GLY A 12 0.82 -9.58 1.30
C GLY A 12 0.88 -9.79 -0.21
N ASP A 13 0.79 -11.03 -0.64
CA ASP A 13 0.84 -11.50 -2.02
C ASP A 13 -0.56 -11.92 -2.51
N THR A 14 -1.61 -11.55 -1.77
CA THR A 14 -2.98 -11.94 -2.08
C THR A 14 -3.87 -10.72 -2.27
N ASP A 15 -4.72 -10.76 -3.30
CA ASP A 15 -5.83 -9.82 -3.46
C ASP A 15 -7.03 -10.30 -2.64
N VAL A 16 -7.40 -9.53 -1.62
CA VAL A 16 -8.52 -9.86 -0.71
C VAL A 16 -9.77 -9.04 -1.01
N SER A 17 -9.75 -8.20 -2.06
CA SER A 17 -10.82 -7.26 -2.39
C SER A 17 -12.19 -7.93 -2.57
N ALA A 18 -12.21 -9.12 -3.20
CA ALA A 18 -13.45 -9.84 -3.50
C ALA A 18 -14.21 -10.30 -2.24
N PHE A 19 -13.53 -10.41 -1.09
CA PHE A 19 -14.09 -10.90 0.17
C PHE A 19 -14.49 -9.77 1.12
N LEU A 20 -14.05 -8.53 0.84
CA LEU A 20 -14.22 -7.38 1.71
C LEU A 20 -15.37 -6.48 1.23
N ASN A 21 -16.11 -5.92 2.18
CA ASN A 21 -17.19 -4.98 1.92
C ASN A 21 -17.09 -3.71 2.77
N ALA A 22 -16.15 -3.66 3.73
CA ALA A 22 -15.90 -2.50 4.55
C ALA A 22 -14.39 -2.34 4.78
N ASN A 23 -13.92 -1.10 4.65
CA ASN A 23 -12.56 -0.72 5.00
C ASN A 23 -12.53 0.65 5.67
N ALA A 24 -11.66 0.82 6.66
CA ALA A 24 -11.40 2.10 7.28
C ALA A 24 -9.90 2.23 7.56
N VAL A 25 -9.28 3.26 6.99
CA VAL A 25 -7.89 3.62 7.27
C VAL A 25 -7.87 4.88 8.11
N THR A 26 -7.28 4.78 9.30
CA THR A 26 -7.11 5.90 10.23
C THR A 26 -5.65 6.24 10.38
N VAL A 27 -5.32 7.53 10.40
CA VAL A 27 -3.98 8.05 10.67
C VAL A 27 -4.11 9.04 11.81
N ASN A 28 -3.39 8.80 12.89
CA ASN A 28 -3.37 9.66 14.06
C ASN A 28 -1.99 10.26 14.23
N ASN A 29 -1.93 11.52 14.64
CA ASN A 29 -0.70 12.17 15.06
C ASN A 29 -0.86 12.52 16.54
N GLU A 30 0.02 11.99 17.37
CA GLU A 30 0.07 12.39 18.77
C GLU A 30 0.58 13.84 18.85
N LEU A 31 -0.11 14.70 19.60
CA LEU A 31 0.26 16.11 19.73
C LEU A 31 0.58 16.39 21.20
N ALA A 32 1.79 16.86 21.46
CA ALA A 32 2.19 17.32 22.78
C ALA A 32 1.85 18.81 22.93
N ASP A 33 0.98 19.14 23.87
CA ASP A 33 0.66 20.53 24.19
C ASP A 33 1.81 21.19 24.95
N VAL A 34 2.29 22.31 24.44
CA VAL A 34 3.39 23.11 25.01
C VAL A 34 2.99 24.56 25.25
N SER A 35 1.69 24.83 25.36
CA SER A 35 1.16 26.16 25.62
C SER A 35 1.78 26.75 26.90
N ALA A 36 2.38 27.94 26.79
CA ALA A 36 3.04 28.65 27.89
C ALA A 36 2.16 29.75 28.47
N TYR A 37 2.59 30.35 29.58
CA TYR A 37 1.91 31.54 30.13
C TYR A 37 2.01 32.69 29.12
N GLN A 38 0.88 33.41 28.94
CA GLN A 38 0.69 34.48 27.94
C GLN A 38 0.45 34.00 26.50
N ASP A 39 0.40 32.68 26.24
CA ASP A 39 -0.10 32.19 24.97
C ASP A 39 -1.62 32.41 24.91
N GLU A 40 -2.07 33.12 23.86
CA GLU A 40 -3.49 33.38 23.62
C GLU A 40 -4.20 32.19 22.95
N ASP A 41 -3.42 31.31 22.31
CA ASP A 41 -3.88 30.10 21.61
C ASP A 41 -3.07 28.88 22.01
N ARG A 42 -3.64 27.68 21.82
CA ARG A 42 -2.99 26.41 22.17
C ARG A 42 -1.85 26.11 21.20
N ASN A 43 -0.66 25.84 21.72
CA ASN A 43 0.50 25.47 20.92
C ASN A 43 0.81 23.97 21.07
N PHE A 44 0.94 23.28 19.93
CA PHE A 44 1.15 21.83 19.89
C PHE A 44 2.44 21.48 19.14
N LEU A 45 3.27 20.63 19.73
CA LEU A 45 4.36 19.94 19.06
C LEU A 45 3.88 18.61 18.48
N GLY A 46 4.27 18.34 17.22
CA GLY A 46 4.02 17.06 16.57
C GLY A 46 4.79 15.92 17.22
N GLY A 47 4.10 14.84 17.54
CA GLY A 47 4.63 13.62 18.13
C GLY A 47 4.63 12.46 17.15
N LEU A 48 4.38 11.25 17.65
CA LEU A 48 4.44 10.03 16.85
C LEU A 48 3.19 9.92 15.97
N ILE A 49 3.41 9.58 14.70
CA ILE A 49 2.33 9.25 13.77
C ILE A 49 2.08 7.75 13.84
N THR A 50 0.83 7.37 14.08
CA THR A 50 0.36 5.99 14.03
C THR A 50 -0.71 5.83 12.96
N GLY A 51 -0.88 4.61 12.48
CA GLY A 51 -1.91 4.24 11.53
C GLY A 51 -2.62 2.97 11.97
N ALA A 52 -3.90 2.87 11.67
CA ALA A 52 -4.65 1.64 11.84
C ALA A 52 -5.54 1.40 10.64
N VAL A 53 -5.83 0.13 10.41
CA VAL A 53 -6.76 -0.32 9.40
C VAL A 53 -7.75 -1.30 10.01
N THR A 54 -9.02 -1.11 9.66
CA THR A 54 -10.09 -2.04 9.98
C THR A 54 -10.70 -2.54 8.68
N LEU A 55 -10.81 -3.86 8.55
CA LEU A 55 -11.38 -4.54 7.40
C LEU A 55 -12.58 -5.38 7.87
N GLY A 56 -13.65 -5.36 7.09
CA GLY A 56 -14.85 -6.17 7.30
C GLY A 56 -15.27 -6.85 6.00
N GLY A 57 -15.77 -8.08 6.12
CA GLY A 57 -16.09 -8.89 4.95
C GLY A 57 -16.78 -10.20 5.28
N HIS A 58 -16.77 -11.09 4.30
CA HIS A 58 -17.37 -12.42 4.39
C HIS A 58 -16.29 -13.48 4.58
N PHE A 59 -16.56 -14.44 5.45
CA PHE A 59 -15.67 -15.56 5.70
C PHE A 59 -15.63 -16.52 4.50
N ASP A 60 -14.43 -16.95 4.13
CA ASP A 60 -14.20 -18.01 3.15
C ASP A 60 -12.99 -18.85 3.58
N VAL A 61 -13.12 -20.18 3.47
CA VAL A 61 -12.15 -21.20 3.89
C VAL A 61 -11.36 -21.80 2.73
N ALA A 62 -11.61 -21.37 1.49
CA ALA A 62 -10.82 -21.81 0.35
C ALA A 62 -9.33 -21.46 0.57
N ALA A 63 -8.44 -22.29 0.02
CA ALA A 63 -7.00 -22.03 0.11
C ALA A 63 -6.66 -20.68 -0.56
N GLY A 64 -5.87 -19.85 0.12
CA GLY A 64 -5.58 -18.48 -0.32
C GLY A 64 -6.77 -17.52 -0.26
N ALA A 65 -7.87 -17.90 0.40
CA ALA A 65 -8.96 -16.99 0.70
C ALA A 65 -8.71 -16.21 2.00
N ILE A 66 -9.66 -15.35 2.34
CA ILE A 66 -9.49 -14.36 3.39
C ILE A 66 -9.18 -14.95 4.78
N ASP A 67 -9.70 -16.13 5.15
CA ASP A 67 -9.45 -16.69 6.50
C ASP A 67 -7.98 -17.08 6.72
N GLU A 68 -7.40 -17.78 5.74
CA GLU A 68 -6.01 -18.23 5.80
C GLU A 68 -5.07 -17.02 5.83
N GLU A 69 -5.29 -16.05 4.94
CA GLU A 69 -4.45 -14.85 4.81
C GLU A 69 -4.53 -13.96 6.06
N LEU A 70 -5.74 -13.69 6.57
CA LEU A 70 -5.90 -12.90 7.79
C LEU A 70 -5.30 -13.62 9.00
N THR A 71 -5.50 -14.93 9.12
CA THR A 71 -4.92 -15.71 10.23
C THR A 71 -3.39 -15.76 10.16
N ASN A 72 -2.82 -15.85 8.96
CA ASN A 72 -1.37 -15.80 8.78
C ASN A 72 -0.79 -14.43 9.14
N SER A 73 -1.50 -13.34 8.82
CA SER A 73 -1.09 -11.97 9.17
C SER A 73 -1.08 -11.69 10.69
N LEU A 74 -1.76 -12.50 11.51
CA LEU A 74 -1.68 -12.46 12.98
C LEU A 74 -0.36 -12.99 13.52
N LYS A 75 0.27 -13.91 12.79
CA LYS A 75 1.52 -14.56 13.22
C LYS A 75 2.75 -13.77 12.78
N THR A 76 2.62 -13.06 11.66
CA THR A 76 3.75 -12.39 11.00
C THR A 76 3.30 -11.06 10.43
N ALA A 77 4.09 -10.01 10.66
CA ALA A 77 3.87 -8.72 10.03
C ALA A 77 3.85 -8.86 8.50
N THR A 78 2.95 -8.13 7.84
CA THR A 78 2.76 -8.21 6.39
C THR A 78 2.56 -6.83 5.79
N LEU A 79 2.52 -6.74 4.47
CA LEU A 79 2.26 -5.50 3.74
C LEU A 79 0.79 -5.42 3.40
N LEU A 80 0.14 -4.31 3.72
CA LEU A 80 -1.21 -4.02 3.27
C LEU A 80 -1.20 -2.79 2.38
N SER A 81 -1.95 -2.86 1.30
CA SER A 81 -2.27 -1.69 0.50
C SER A 81 -3.74 -1.58 0.14
N VAL A 82 -4.20 -0.34 0.01
CA VAL A 82 -5.56 0.05 -0.32
C VAL A 82 -5.49 1.07 -1.46
N ALA A 83 -5.98 0.69 -2.62
CA ALA A 83 -6.14 1.54 -3.78
C ALA A 83 -7.58 2.06 -3.84
N TYR A 84 -7.76 3.38 -3.88
CA TYR A 84 -9.07 4.05 -3.95
C TYR A 84 -9.47 4.28 -5.42
N GLY A 85 -9.48 3.18 -6.17
CA GLY A 85 -9.44 3.11 -7.63
C GLY A 85 -8.24 2.23 -8.03
N PRO A 86 -8.42 1.14 -8.81
CA PRO A 86 -7.32 0.24 -9.16
C PRO A 86 -6.62 0.66 -10.46
N ALA A 87 -7.00 1.78 -11.08
CA ALA A 87 -6.45 2.21 -12.36
C ALA A 87 -5.14 3.00 -12.17
N LEU A 88 -4.43 3.19 -13.28
CA LEU A 88 -3.19 3.97 -13.29
C LEU A 88 -3.46 5.40 -12.79
N SER A 89 -2.56 5.94 -11.96
CA SER A 89 -2.66 7.27 -11.34
C SER A 89 -3.74 7.42 -10.25
N ASP A 90 -4.50 6.36 -9.94
CA ASP A 90 -5.44 6.40 -8.82
C ASP A 90 -4.70 6.48 -7.48
N ARG A 91 -5.38 7.02 -6.48
CA ARG A 91 -4.80 7.21 -5.14
C ARG A 91 -4.62 5.90 -4.41
N TRP A 92 -3.49 5.79 -3.74
CA TRP A 92 -3.08 4.59 -3.06
C TRP A 92 -2.59 4.91 -1.65
N VAL A 93 -2.86 4.00 -0.72
CA VAL A 93 -2.37 4.04 0.66
C VAL A 93 -1.81 2.69 1.01
N GLY A 94 -0.63 2.64 1.62
CA GLY A 94 -0.07 1.38 2.09
C GLY A 94 0.76 1.52 3.35
N MET A 95 0.93 0.38 3.99
CA MET A 95 1.49 0.27 5.33
C MET A 95 2.05 -1.14 5.52
N SER A 96 3.15 -1.23 6.24
CA SER A 96 3.53 -2.49 6.90
C SER A 96 2.66 -2.62 8.13
N ILE A 97 1.95 -3.74 8.27
CA ILE A 97 0.97 -3.93 9.32
C ILE A 97 1.32 -5.09 10.22
N GLN A 98 0.96 -4.95 11.49
CA GLN A 98 0.86 -6.04 12.43
C GLN A 98 -0.60 -6.18 12.86
N ALA A 99 -1.18 -7.35 12.62
CA ALA A 99 -2.56 -7.62 12.98
C ALA A 99 -2.71 -7.66 14.49
N SER A 100 -3.75 -6.98 14.99
CA SER A 100 -4.06 -6.90 16.41
C SER A 100 -5.20 -7.82 16.81
N ASN A 101 -6.15 -8.04 15.91
CA ASN A 101 -7.34 -8.85 16.17
C ASN A 101 -7.94 -9.38 14.86
N TYR A 102 -8.51 -10.57 14.96
CA TYR A 102 -9.33 -11.20 13.92
C TYR A 102 -10.47 -11.95 14.60
N THR A 103 -11.70 -11.68 14.17
CA THR A 103 -12.89 -12.28 14.77
C THR A 103 -13.82 -12.78 13.68
N GLN A 104 -14.43 -13.93 13.95
CA GLN A 104 -15.45 -14.55 13.11
C GLN A 104 -16.77 -14.53 13.88
N GLN A 105 -17.83 -14.07 13.23
CA GLN A 105 -19.17 -14.04 13.80
C GLN A 105 -20.08 -14.93 12.95
N PRO A 106 -20.35 -16.18 13.38
CA PRO A 106 -21.22 -17.09 12.66
C PRO A 106 -22.67 -17.04 13.17
N PRO A 107 -23.55 -16.24 12.57
CA PRO A 107 -24.98 -16.29 12.85
C PRO A 107 -25.59 -17.61 12.34
N VAL A 108 -26.63 -18.12 13.01
CA VAL A 108 -27.28 -19.40 12.65
C VAL A 108 -28.04 -19.32 11.32
N GLY A 109 -28.46 -18.13 10.89
CA GLY A 109 -29.32 -17.93 9.73
C GLY A 109 -28.76 -17.00 8.65
N ASP A 110 -27.47 -16.65 8.72
CA ASP A 110 -26.87 -15.67 7.80
C ASP A 110 -25.39 -16.03 7.52
N VAL A 111 -24.75 -15.27 6.64
CA VAL A 111 -23.35 -15.44 6.26
C VAL A 111 -22.43 -15.10 7.43
N VAL A 112 -21.35 -15.87 7.59
CA VAL A 112 -20.33 -15.60 8.60
C VAL A 112 -19.57 -14.33 8.24
N VAL A 113 -19.54 -13.37 9.17
CA VAL A 113 -18.87 -12.09 9.00
C VAL A 113 -17.49 -12.15 9.66
N VAL A 114 -16.51 -11.55 9.00
CA VAL A 114 -15.16 -11.36 9.54
C VAL A 114 -14.91 -9.89 9.87
N ASN A 115 -14.25 -9.66 10.99
CA ASN A 115 -13.70 -8.34 11.34
C ASN A 115 -12.23 -8.48 11.68
N TYR A 116 -11.43 -7.62 11.07
CA TYR A 116 -9.98 -7.61 11.19
C TYR A 116 -9.47 -6.22 11.51
N THR A 117 -8.58 -6.11 12.49
CA THR A 117 -7.94 -4.84 12.84
C THR A 117 -6.42 -5.02 12.87
N ALA A 118 -5.71 -4.10 12.22
CA ALA A 118 -4.25 -4.07 12.24
C ALA A 118 -3.73 -2.66 12.46
N GLN A 119 -2.52 -2.58 13.01
CA GLN A 119 -1.81 -1.33 13.25
C GLN A 119 -0.63 -1.24 12.28
N ALA A 120 -0.34 -0.03 11.81
CA ALA A 120 0.86 0.23 11.04
C ALA A 120 2.08 0.07 11.94
N GLU A 121 3.00 -0.80 11.53
CA GLU A 121 4.32 -0.93 12.15
C GLU A 121 5.34 -0.09 11.36
N LYS A 122 6.58 -0.06 11.86
CA LYS A 122 7.81 0.49 11.25
C LYS A 122 7.63 1.08 9.83
N GLY A 123 7.67 2.42 9.73
CA GLY A 123 7.53 3.14 8.47
C GLY A 123 6.16 3.80 8.26
N GLY A 124 5.20 3.52 9.14
CA GLY A 124 3.93 4.25 9.23
C GLY A 124 3.05 4.11 7.99
N VAL A 125 2.13 5.05 7.82
CA VAL A 125 1.21 5.07 6.68
C VAL A 125 1.80 5.90 5.55
N SER A 126 2.03 5.26 4.40
CA SER A 126 2.48 5.89 3.17
C SER A 126 1.29 6.14 2.24
N ARG A 127 1.35 7.25 1.49
CA ARG A 127 0.34 7.60 0.48
C ARG A 127 1.06 7.83 -0.84
N GLY A 128 0.42 7.44 -1.93
CA GLY A 128 0.98 7.57 -3.26
C GLY A 128 -0.07 7.37 -4.34
N THR A 129 0.39 6.94 -5.51
CA THR A 129 -0.46 6.63 -6.66
C THR A 129 -0.14 5.24 -7.17
N VAL A 130 -1.11 4.60 -7.81
CA VAL A 130 -0.91 3.34 -8.52
C VAL A 130 -0.11 3.60 -9.79
N LEU A 131 1.04 2.94 -9.93
CA LEU A 131 1.90 3.02 -11.12
C LEU A 131 1.78 1.79 -12.03
N HIS A 132 1.28 0.68 -11.49
CA HIS A 132 0.99 -0.53 -12.25
C HIS A 132 -0.30 -1.16 -11.68
N PRO A 133 -1.42 -1.12 -12.44
CA PRO A 133 -2.70 -1.72 -12.04
C PRO A 133 -2.61 -3.24 -11.91
N LEU A 134 -3.30 -3.81 -10.92
CA LEU A 134 -3.36 -5.28 -10.74
C LEU A 134 -4.01 -6.01 -11.94
N ALA A 135 -4.85 -5.31 -12.70
CA ALA A 135 -5.49 -5.86 -13.90
C ALA A 135 -4.54 -6.02 -15.09
N ASN A 136 -3.38 -5.36 -15.06
CA ASN A 136 -2.38 -5.48 -16.12
C ASN A 136 -1.56 -6.76 -15.89
N VAL A 137 -1.41 -7.55 -16.94
CA VAL A 137 -0.60 -8.78 -16.91
C VAL A 137 0.57 -8.60 -17.86
N GLU A 138 1.78 -8.72 -17.33
CA GLU A 138 2.99 -8.57 -18.11
C GLU A 138 3.46 -9.91 -18.68
N SER A 139 3.75 -9.92 -19.98
CA SER A 139 4.22 -11.11 -20.72
C SER A 139 5.61 -10.97 -21.34
N SER A 140 6.24 -9.80 -21.21
CA SER A 140 7.57 -9.50 -21.73
C SER A 140 8.15 -8.25 -21.05
N ALA A 141 9.46 -8.05 -21.14
CA ALA A 141 10.09 -6.81 -20.67
C ALA A 141 9.47 -5.55 -21.33
N GLY A 142 9.33 -4.48 -20.56
CA GLY A 142 8.65 -3.27 -21.01
C GLY A 142 8.66 -2.14 -19.99
N GLU A 143 7.96 -1.06 -20.36
CA GLU A 143 7.76 0.11 -19.53
C GLU A 143 6.27 0.48 -19.51
N GLU A 144 5.78 0.91 -18.36
CA GLU A 144 4.42 1.43 -18.18
C GLU A 144 4.28 2.86 -18.67
N THR A 145 3.01 3.28 -18.79
CA THR A 145 2.69 4.69 -19.06
C THR A 145 3.16 5.59 -17.93
N LYS A 146 3.80 6.70 -18.30
CA LYS A 146 4.35 7.69 -17.35
C LYS A 146 3.21 8.40 -16.60
N VAL A 147 3.42 8.62 -15.31
CA VAL A 147 2.48 9.30 -14.42
C VAL A 147 3.07 10.62 -13.95
N ASP A 148 2.30 11.70 -14.08
CA ASP A 148 2.65 13.02 -13.60
C ASP A 148 2.18 13.22 -12.14
N GLN A 149 3.13 13.36 -11.23
CA GLN A 149 2.87 13.61 -9.80
C GLN A 149 2.79 15.11 -9.44
N GLY A 150 2.93 15.98 -10.44
CA GLY A 150 3.01 17.43 -10.24
C GLY A 150 4.40 17.88 -9.77
N ALA A 151 4.47 18.86 -8.87
CA ALA A 151 5.76 19.41 -8.46
C ALA A 151 6.64 18.37 -7.75
N ALA A 152 7.94 18.36 -8.08
CA ALA A 152 8.92 17.51 -7.40
C ALA A 152 8.91 17.77 -5.89
N THR A 153 9.10 16.71 -5.09
CA THR A 153 9.01 16.81 -3.62
C THR A 153 10.27 16.30 -2.95
N ALA A 154 10.76 17.04 -1.96
CA ALA A 154 11.94 16.66 -1.16
C ALA A 154 11.58 15.70 0.00
N ARG A 155 10.51 14.89 -0.13
CA ARG A 155 9.96 14.08 0.96
C ARG A 155 10.39 12.61 0.91
N GLY A 156 11.32 12.25 0.02
CA GLY A 156 11.70 10.87 -0.25
C GLY A 156 10.58 10.11 -0.97
N ALA A 157 10.78 8.81 -1.17
CA ALA A 157 9.85 7.94 -1.88
C ALA A 157 9.64 6.63 -1.14
N VAL A 158 8.48 6.00 -1.32
CA VAL A 158 8.26 4.62 -0.89
C VAL A 158 7.60 3.85 -2.03
N GLY A 159 8.23 2.77 -2.46
CA GLY A 159 7.69 1.83 -3.43
C GLY A 159 7.12 0.61 -2.75
N PHE A 160 5.97 0.14 -3.23
CA PHE A 160 5.35 -1.12 -2.81
C PHE A 160 5.10 -1.95 -4.05
N ILE A 161 5.40 -3.25 -3.94
CA ILE A 161 5.05 -4.24 -4.97
C ILE A 161 4.30 -5.39 -4.30
N HIS A 162 3.21 -5.78 -4.94
CA HIS A 162 2.42 -6.96 -4.62
C HIS A 162 2.34 -7.80 -5.90
N LEU A 163 3.06 -8.92 -5.94
CA LEU A 163 3.05 -9.85 -7.06
C LEU A 163 2.16 -11.04 -6.68
N VAL A 164 0.91 -10.99 -7.13
CA VAL A 164 -0.14 -11.94 -6.72
C VAL A 164 -0.23 -13.17 -7.61
N ALA A 165 0.30 -13.09 -8.84
CA ALA A 165 0.37 -14.19 -9.77
C ALA A 165 1.69 -14.10 -10.55
N PHE A 166 2.35 -15.24 -10.76
CA PHE A 166 3.61 -15.29 -11.46
C PHE A 166 3.75 -16.56 -12.27
N THR A 167 4.15 -16.41 -13.53
CA THR A 167 4.54 -17.51 -14.42
C THR A 167 5.80 -17.09 -15.15
N GLY A 168 6.90 -17.80 -14.94
CA GLY A 168 8.20 -17.44 -15.51
C GLY A 168 9.35 -17.93 -14.64
N THR A 169 10.55 -17.39 -14.90
CA THR A 169 11.75 -17.70 -14.11
C THR A 169 11.99 -16.63 -13.06
N ASP A 170 12.02 -15.37 -13.50
CA ASP A 170 12.20 -14.22 -12.63
C ASP A 170 11.58 -12.95 -13.23
N ILE A 171 11.44 -11.92 -12.39
CA ILE A 171 11.08 -10.57 -12.79
C ILE A 171 11.82 -9.57 -11.92
N THR A 172 12.35 -8.53 -12.55
CA THR A 172 12.94 -7.35 -11.92
C THR A 172 12.05 -6.17 -12.22
N VAL A 173 11.64 -5.43 -11.19
CA VAL A 173 10.78 -4.26 -11.31
C VAL A 173 11.50 -3.05 -10.74
N LEU A 174 11.47 -1.95 -11.48
CA LEU A 174 12.05 -0.67 -11.11
C LEU A 174 10.97 0.42 -11.16
N ILE A 175 11.00 1.33 -10.20
CA ILE A 175 10.30 2.62 -10.31
C ILE A 175 11.36 3.64 -10.67
N GLU A 176 11.11 4.37 -11.75
CA GLU A 176 12.03 5.36 -12.28
C GLU A 176 11.38 6.74 -12.28
N ASP A 177 12.18 7.78 -12.10
CA ASP A 177 11.72 9.16 -12.07
C ASP A 177 12.44 10.05 -13.09
N GLY A 178 11.74 11.08 -13.56
CA GLY A 178 12.23 11.99 -14.59
C GLY A 178 11.69 13.40 -14.40
N ALA A 179 12.53 14.42 -14.68
CA ALA A 179 12.13 15.82 -14.58
C ALA A 179 11.15 16.23 -15.69
N THR A 180 11.19 15.55 -16.84
CA THR A 180 10.34 15.82 -18.00
C THR A 180 9.82 14.51 -18.60
N GLU A 181 8.63 14.53 -19.18
CA GLU A 181 7.96 13.35 -19.72
C GLU A 181 8.79 12.60 -20.80
N GLY A 182 9.46 13.35 -21.68
CA GLY A 182 10.32 12.79 -22.73
C GLY A 182 11.80 12.71 -22.38
N GLY A 183 12.18 13.02 -21.13
CA GLY A 183 13.57 13.11 -20.70
C GLY A 183 14.17 11.77 -20.28
N ALA A 184 15.41 11.83 -19.77
CA ALA A 184 16.03 10.70 -19.11
C ALA A 184 15.32 10.39 -17.79
N PHE A 185 15.18 9.10 -17.51
CA PHE A 185 14.65 8.58 -16.25
C PHE A 185 15.80 7.92 -15.48
N ASN A 186 15.81 8.08 -14.16
CA ASN A 186 16.76 7.42 -13.27
C ASN A 186 16.00 6.47 -12.36
N THR A 187 16.66 5.42 -11.88
CA THR A 187 16.06 4.51 -10.90
C THR A 187 15.87 5.20 -9.57
N LEU A 188 14.61 5.33 -9.15
CA LEU A 188 14.23 5.85 -7.84
C LEU A 188 14.09 4.71 -6.83
N VAL A 189 13.45 3.60 -7.22
CA VAL A 189 13.29 2.40 -6.41
C VAL A 189 13.65 1.17 -7.24
N ALA A 190 14.51 0.32 -6.69
CA ALA A 190 14.76 -1.02 -7.22
C ALA A 190 14.24 -2.05 -6.23
N PHE A 191 13.35 -2.92 -6.69
CA PHE A 191 12.91 -4.09 -5.93
C PHE A 191 13.91 -5.23 -6.11
N ALA A 192 13.96 -6.13 -5.14
CA ALA A 192 14.69 -7.39 -5.29
C ALA A 192 14.05 -8.21 -6.42
N GLN A 193 14.88 -8.95 -7.16
CA GLN A 193 14.39 -9.86 -8.19
C GLN A 193 13.43 -10.88 -7.56
N LEU A 194 12.23 -10.99 -8.11
CA LEU A 194 11.21 -11.93 -7.68
C LEU A 194 11.26 -13.17 -8.58
N THR A 195 11.32 -14.37 -7.99
CA THR A 195 11.30 -15.67 -8.69
C THR A 195 9.98 -16.43 -8.50
N GLY A 196 8.99 -15.75 -7.93
CA GLY A 196 7.68 -16.27 -7.56
C GLY A 196 6.81 -15.15 -7.02
N ILE A 197 5.58 -15.49 -6.60
CA ILE A 197 4.70 -14.54 -5.91
C ILE A 197 5.41 -13.96 -4.69
N GLY A 198 5.10 -12.71 -4.37
CA GLY A 198 5.82 -12.01 -3.30
C GLY A 198 5.37 -10.58 -3.10
N LYS A 199 5.96 -9.95 -2.09
CA LYS A 199 5.68 -8.58 -1.72
C LYS A 199 6.93 -7.91 -1.18
N GLU A 200 7.10 -6.65 -1.51
CA GLU A 200 8.22 -5.87 -1.01
C GLU A 200 7.85 -4.40 -0.83
N ARG A 201 8.45 -3.78 0.18
CA ARG A 201 8.39 -2.35 0.44
C ARG A 201 9.80 -1.80 0.52
N VAL A 202 10.10 -0.83 -0.33
CA VAL A 202 11.39 -0.13 -0.34
C VAL A 202 11.15 1.35 -0.06
N ALA A 203 11.88 1.90 0.91
CA ALA A 203 11.82 3.31 1.25
C ALA A 203 13.13 4.01 0.85
N VAL A 204 13.02 5.14 0.17
CA VAL A 204 14.11 6.00 -0.26
C VAL A 204 14.13 7.21 0.67
N ALA A 205 15.27 7.43 1.32
CA ALA A 205 15.42 8.52 2.27
C ALA A 205 15.33 9.89 1.56
N ALA A 206 14.66 10.86 2.19
CA ALA A 206 14.44 12.20 1.66
C ALA A 206 15.72 12.99 1.31
N ALA A 207 16.86 12.62 1.89
CA ALA A 207 18.16 13.23 1.62
C ALA A 207 18.97 12.51 0.53
N ALA A 208 18.53 11.32 0.09
CA ALA A 208 19.24 10.53 -0.91
C ALA A 208 18.75 10.88 -2.32
N ASP A 209 17.43 11.00 -2.53
CA ASP A 209 16.84 11.39 -3.81
C ASP A 209 15.53 12.17 -3.61
N THR A 210 15.38 13.25 -4.39
CA THR A 210 14.15 14.05 -4.47
C THR A 210 13.35 13.52 -5.65
N PRO A 211 12.23 12.79 -5.44
CA PRO A 211 11.42 12.31 -6.55
C PRO A 211 11.00 13.44 -7.48
N ASN A 212 11.36 13.26 -8.74
CA ASN A 212 11.01 14.15 -9.83
C ASN A 212 9.53 14.00 -10.21
N ARG A 213 9.06 14.94 -11.03
CA ARG A 213 7.65 15.07 -11.42
C ARG A 213 7.06 13.82 -12.07
N TRP A 214 7.81 13.19 -12.97
CA TRP A 214 7.30 12.07 -13.76
C TRP A 214 7.81 10.76 -13.19
N LEU A 215 6.91 9.80 -13.00
CA LEU A 215 7.24 8.44 -12.58
C LEU A 215 6.86 7.46 -13.68
N LYS A 216 7.62 6.38 -13.79
CA LYS A 216 7.25 5.22 -14.60
C LYS A 216 7.70 3.94 -13.91
N VAL A 217 7.12 2.82 -14.31
CA VAL A 217 7.57 1.49 -13.92
C VAL A 217 8.20 0.83 -15.13
N SER A 218 9.34 0.17 -14.93
CA SER A 218 9.95 -0.70 -15.91
C SER A 218 10.14 -2.09 -15.33
N PHE A 219 9.99 -3.10 -16.19
CA PHE A 219 10.09 -4.49 -15.81
C PHE A 219 10.89 -5.28 -16.85
N ALA A 220 11.68 -6.24 -16.37
CA ALA A 220 12.47 -7.14 -17.19
C ALA A 220 12.54 -8.52 -16.52
N GLY A 221 12.54 -9.58 -17.33
CA GLY A 221 12.51 -10.98 -16.89
C GLY A 221 12.04 -11.89 -18.01
#